data_AF-A0AAQ4F583-F1
#
_entry.id   AF-A0AAQ4F583-F1
#
_cell.length_a   1.000
_cell.length_b   1.000
_cell.length_c   1.000
_cell.angle_alpha   90.00
_cell.angle_beta   90.00
_cell.angle_gamma   90.00
#
_symmetry.space_group_name_H-M   'P 1'
#
loop_
_entity.id
_entity.type
_entity.pdbx_description
1 polymer ?
#
loop_
_entity_poly.entity_id
_entity_poly.type
_entity_poly.pdbx_seq_one_letter_code
_entity_poly.pdbx_strand_id
1 'polypeptide(L)'
;MDTSADPCDNFYQFACGGWKRSHEVPEYSSAFGQFHALDHVVRYNISSNDVDRDDEEAWNEIVQAIGVEEWPNGPGDINIPIWSKLLGDLIVNFNLRSIIDIDIKYDPDQMKNIIHVSHTRLPQGAHCQSRVLKLFPQMRPGFLAVNKKYLSTAEYKSYIHAVVKRINTTSLNAEELNTAVDEMVQFEMHLAE
;
A
#
# COMPACT_ATOMS: atom_id res chain seq x y z
N MET A 1 -31.32 7.45 11.49
CA MET A 1 -32.06 8.40 10.63
C MET A 1 -32.07 9.77 11.26
N ASP A 2 -32.16 10.80 10.42
CA ASP A 2 -32.37 12.20 10.77
C ASP A 2 -33.63 12.69 10.06
N THR A 3 -34.78 12.56 10.72
CA THR A 3 -36.08 12.91 10.14
C THR A 3 -36.29 14.41 9.95
N SER A 4 -35.32 15.24 10.36
CA SER A 4 -35.32 16.68 10.11
C SER A 4 -34.84 17.07 8.71
N ALA A 5 -34.18 16.15 8.00
CA ALA A 5 -33.74 16.36 6.62
C ALA A 5 -34.81 15.88 5.63
N ASP A 6 -35.06 16.64 4.56
CA ASP A 6 -35.94 16.19 3.48
C ASP A 6 -35.25 15.06 2.68
N PRO A 7 -35.84 13.86 2.59
CA PRO A 7 -35.27 12.75 1.81
C PRO A 7 -35.19 13.04 0.31
N CYS A 8 -36.04 13.91 -0.24
CA CYS A 8 -36.01 14.31 -1.64
C CYS A 8 -34.81 15.22 -1.95
N ASP A 9 -34.36 16.01 -0.97
CA ASP A 9 -33.22 16.92 -1.12
C ASP A 9 -31.89 16.26 -0.74
N ASN A 10 -31.85 15.51 0.37
CA ASN A 10 -30.65 14.82 0.84
C ASN A 10 -30.97 13.51 1.56
N PHE A 11 -31.23 12.48 0.75
CA PHE A 11 -31.54 11.14 1.25
C PHE A 11 -30.44 10.56 2.16
N TYR A 12 -29.16 10.88 1.90
CA TYR A 12 -28.07 10.41 2.75
C TYR A 12 -28.13 11.01 4.16
N GLN A 13 -28.39 12.32 4.28
CA GLN A 13 -28.57 12.95 5.58
C GLN A 13 -29.81 12.41 6.28
N PHE A 14 -30.92 12.23 5.58
CA PHE A 14 -32.14 11.63 6.15
C PHE A 14 -31.89 10.22 6.69
N ALA A 15 -31.25 9.34 5.91
CA ALA A 15 -31.01 7.96 6.34
C ALA A 15 -29.92 7.87 7.42
N CYS A 16 -28.78 8.52 7.20
CA CYS A 16 -27.54 8.32 7.96
C CYS A 16 -27.21 9.43 8.97
N GLY A 17 -27.85 10.60 8.88
CA GLY A 17 -27.48 11.79 9.66
C GLY A 17 -27.50 11.57 11.17
N GLY A 18 -28.48 10.81 11.67
CA GLY A 18 -28.54 10.41 13.08
C GLY A 18 -27.38 9.51 13.50
N TRP A 19 -26.92 8.61 12.61
CA TRP A 19 -25.79 7.71 12.89
C TRP A 19 -24.47 8.49 12.87
N LYS A 20 -24.29 9.36 11.88
CA LYS A 20 -23.11 10.24 11.77
C LYS A 20 -22.92 11.14 13.00
N ARG A 21 -24.00 11.60 13.63
CA ARG A 21 -23.94 12.42 14.85
C ARG A 21 -23.54 11.64 16.11
N SER A 22 -23.86 10.35 16.18
CA SER A 22 -23.64 9.53 17.38
C SER A 22 -22.42 8.61 17.30
N HIS A 23 -21.78 8.53 16.12
CA HIS A 23 -20.65 7.64 15.88
C HIS A 23 -19.50 8.43 15.25
N GLU A 24 -18.64 8.96 16.10
CA GLU A 24 -17.37 9.52 15.67
C GLU A 24 -16.47 8.42 15.11
N VAL A 25 -15.54 8.82 14.22
CA VAL A 25 -14.55 7.89 13.70
C VAL A 25 -13.56 7.57 14.83
N PRO A 26 -13.40 6.29 15.22
CA PRO A 26 -12.44 5.92 16.25
C PRO A 26 -11.01 6.28 15.83
N GLU A 27 -10.15 6.61 16.81
CA GLU A 27 -8.76 7.05 16.56
C GLU A 27 -7.92 6.05 15.74
N TYR A 28 -8.15 4.75 15.92
CA TYR A 28 -7.46 3.69 15.19
C TYR A 28 -7.99 3.46 13.76
N SER A 29 -8.97 4.24 13.31
CA SER A 29 -9.57 4.10 11.98
C SER A 29 -9.59 5.42 11.23
N SER A 30 -9.43 5.35 9.91
CA SER A 30 -9.59 6.50 9.02
C SER A 30 -11.03 6.70 8.53
N ALA A 31 -11.91 5.71 8.75
CA ALA A 31 -13.32 5.76 8.40
C ALA A 31 -14.16 4.88 9.34
N PHE A 32 -15.42 5.26 9.56
CA PHE A 32 -16.33 4.44 10.35
C PHE A 32 -17.73 4.44 9.72
N GLY A 33 -18.35 3.26 9.72
CA GLY A 33 -19.62 3.00 9.05
C GLY A 33 -20.14 1.61 9.37
N GLN A 34 -21.28 1.23 8.81
CA GLN A 34 -21.92 -0.07 9.06
C GLN A 34 -21.03 -1.26 8.69
N PHE A 35 -20.29 -1.18 7.57
CA PHE A 35 -19.35 -2.24 7.18
C PHE A 35 -18.19 -2.39 8.17
N HIS A 36 -17.66 -1.28 8.70
CA HIS A 36 -16.61 -1.32 9.72
C HIS A 36 -17.15 -1.93 11.02
N ALA A 37 -18.36 -1.54 11.45
CA ALA A 37 -18.99 -2.14 12.63
C ALA A 37 -19.15 -3.67 12.49
N LEU A 38 -19.53 -4.14 11.30
CA LEU A 38 -19.62 -5.57 11.01
C LEU A 38 -18.25 -6.25 11.02
N ASP A 39 -17.24 -5.66 10.36
CA ASP A 39 -15.86 -6.17 10.36
C ASP A 39 -15.30 -6.32 11.78
N HIS A 40 -15.56 -5.34 12.66
CA HIS A 40 -15.19 -5.43 14.08
C HIS A 40 -15.79 -6.66 14.77
N VAL A 41 -17.08 -6.94 14.55
CA VAL A 41 -17.73 -8.12 15.13
C VAL A 41 -17.13 -9.41 14.57
N VAL A 42 -16.88 -9.47 13.26
CA VAL A 42 -16.28 -10.63 12.61
C VAL A 42 -14.87 -10.89 13.15
N ARG A 43 -14.03 -9.86 13.24
CA ARG A 43 -12.67 -9.98 13.79
C ARG A 43 -12.67 -10.44 15.24
N TYR A 44 -13.55 -9.88 16.07
CA TYR A 44 -13.70 -10.30 17.47
C TYR A 44 -14.06 -11.79 17.58
N ASN A 45 -14.89 -12.30 16.67
CA ASN A 45 -15.26 -13.72 16.66
C ASN A 45 -14.17 -14.64 16.12
N ILE A 46 -13.19 -14.11 15.38
CA ILE A 46 -12.09 -14.86 14.78
C ILE A 46 -10.82 -14.78 15.64
N SER A 47 -10.77 -13.92 16.66
CA SER A 47 -9.59 -13.77 17.53
C SER A 47 -9.44 -14.96 18.49
N SER A 48 -9.10 -16.13 17.95
CA SER A 48 -8.45 -17.21 18.68
C SER A 48 -6.94 -17.07 18.46
N ASN A 49 -6.24 -16.61 19.48
CA ASN A 49 -4.77 -16.53 19.60
C ASN A 49 -4.12 -15.49 18.68
N ASP A 50 -4.09 -14.22 19.13
CA ASP A 50 -3.06 -13.29 18.67
C ASP A 50 -1.71 -13.82 19.14
N VAL A 51 -0.86 -14.21 18.19
CA VAL A 51 0.55 -14.50 18.42
C VAL A 51 1.27 -13.15 18.47
N ASP A 52 2.11 -12.93 19.48
CA ASP A 52 3.02 -11.79 19.54
C ASP A 52 3.75 -11.66 18.19
N ARG A 53 3.63 -10.49 17.54
CA ARG A 53 4.11 -10.25 16.16
C ARG A 53 5.48 -9.58 16.10
N ASP A 54 6.32 -9.79 17.10
CA ASP A 54 7.68 -9.21 17.15
C ASP A 54 8.75 -10.25 16.82
N ASP A 55 8.51 -11.06 15.78
CA ASP A 55 9.49 -12.02 15.28
C ASP A 55 10.38 -11.37 14.21
N GLU A 56 11.41 -10.63 14.64
CA GLU A 56 12.48 -10.14 13.76
C GLU A 56 13.15 -11.29 12.97
N GLU A 57 13.06 -12.52 13.49
CA GLU A 57 13.51 -13.75 12.84
C GLU A 57 12.83 -14.02 11.49
N ALA A 58 11.52 -13.76 11.37
CA ALA A 58 10.78 -13.98 10.12
C ALA A 58 11.26 -13.06 9.00
N TRP A 59 11.69 -11.84 9.34
CA TRP A 59 12.23 -10.91 8.36
C TRP A 59 13.60 -11.35 7.84
N ASN A 60 14.45 -11.88 8.72
CA ASN A 60 15.76 -12.39 8.34
C ASN A 60 15.67 -13.58 7.36
N GLU A 61 14.70 -14.47 7.55
CA GLU A 61 14.46 -15.58 6.61
C GLU A 61 14.07 -15.08 5.20
N ILE A 62 13.20 -14.08 5.12
CA ILE A 62 12.75 -13.50 3.85
C ILE A 62 13.94 -12.84 3.13
N VAL A 63 14.71 -12.02 3.84
CA VAL A 63 15.86 -11.27 3.33
C VAL A 63 16.94 -12.22 2.78
N GLN A 64 17.22 -13.32 3.49
CA GLN A 64 18.10 -14.39 3.00
C GLN A 64 17.54 -15.10 1.77
N ALA A 65 16.24 -15.41 1.75
CA ALA A 65 15.60 -16.11 0.63
C ALA A 65 15.60 -15.30 -0.67
N ILE A 66 15.52 -13.96 -0.58
CA ILE A 66 15.64 -13.06 -1.74
C ILE A 66 17.09 -12.71 -2.11
N GLY A 67 18.07 -13.15 -1.32
CA GLY A 67 19.50 -12.91 -1.57
C GLY A 67 19.93 -11.45 -1.39
N VAL A 68 19.21 -10.70 -0.55
CA VAL A 68 19.57 -9.32 -0.18
C VAL A 68 20.30 -9.40 1.15
N GLU A 69 21.59 -9.10 1.20
CA GLU A 69 22.37 -9.16 2.46
C GLU A 69 22.31 -7.82 3.21
N GLU A 70 22.26 -6.70 2.48
CA GLU A 70 22.13 -5.34 3.02
C GLU A 70 21.09 -4.54 2.22
N TRP A 71 20.38 -3.64 2.90
CA TRP A 71 19.38 -2.74 2.30
C TRP A 71 19.38 -1.40 3.03
N PRO A 72 19.31 -0.23 2.35
CA PRO A 72 18.91 -0.03 0.95
C PRO A 72 19.96 -0.26 -0.14
N ASN A 73 21.26 -0.26 0.20
CA ASN A 73 22.34 -0.58 -0.73
C ASN A 73 23.16 -1.77 -0.20
N GLY A 74 23.51 -2.69 -1.11
CA GLY A 74 24.43 -3.81 -0.86
C GLY A 74 25.89 -3.46 -1.20
N PRO A 75 26.86 -4.29 -0.78
CA PRO A 75 28.27 -4.03 -1.07
C PRO A 75 28.59 -4.21 -2.57
N GLY A 76 29.06 -3.13 -3.20
CA GLY A 76 29.78 -3.14 -4.48
C GLY A 76 28.95 -2.92 -5.75
N ASP A 77 29.63 -2.87 -6.90
CA ASP A 77 29.01 -2.88 -8.22
C ASP A 77 28.29 -4.21 -8.43
N ILE A 78 26.98 -4.23 -8.21
CA ILE A 78 26.17 -5.39 -8.55
C ILE A 78 26.04 -5.38 -10.08
N ASN A 79 26.76 -6.26 -10.75
CA ASN A 79 26.41 -6.63 -12.12
C ASN A 79 25.09 -7.41 -12.00
N ILE A 80 23.96 -6.85 -12.46
CA ILE A 80 22.65 -7.48 -12.28
C ILE A 80 22.15 -8.17 -13.57
N PRO A 81 22.60 -9.41 -13.86
CA PRO A 81 21.88 -10.34 -14.73
C PRO A 81 20.61 -10.93 -14.09
N ILE A 82 20.32 -10.64 -12.81
CA ILE A 82 19.43 -11.41 -11.92
C ILE A 82 18.16 -10.63 -11.49
N TRP A 83 17.89 -9.43 -12.03
CA TRP A 83 16.65 -8.68 -11.73
C TRP A 83 15.39 -9.52 -11.97
N SER A 84 15.40 -10.37 -13.00
CA SER A 84 14.28 -11.26 -13.32
C SER A 84 14.04 -12.33 -12.25
N LYS A 85 15.09 -12.86 -11.62
CA LYS A 85 14.97 -13.85 -10.55
C LYS A 85 14.52 -13.17 -9.26
N LEU A 86 15.15 -12.07 -8.86
CA LEU A 86 14.75 -11.33 -7.66
C LEU A 86 13.29 -10.86 -7.76
N LEU A 87 12.92 -10.21 -8.87
CA LEU A 87 11.55 -9.78 -9.10
C LEU A 87 10.58 -10.97 -9.18
N GLY A 88 11.02 -12.08 -9.78
CA GLY A 88 10.26 -13.33 -9.84
C GLY A 88 9.99 -13.91 -8.45
N ASP A 89 11.01 -14.02 -7.61
CA ASP A 89 10.90 -14.55 -6.25
C ASP A 89 10.02 -13.64 -5.37
N LEU A 90 10.17 -12.31 -5.49
CA LEU A 90 9.30 -11.34 -4.81
C LEU A 90 7.82 -11.52 -5.20
N ILE A 91 7.52 -11.65 -6.50
CA ILE A 91 6.14 -11.78 -6.97
C ILE A 91 5.56 -13.16 -6.63
N VAL A 92 6.32 -14.25 -6.86
CA VAL A 92 5.80 -15.63 -6.79
C VAL A 92 5.80 -16.16 -5.36
N ASN A 93 6.89 -15.96 -4.60
CA ASN A 93 7.05 -16.57 -3.28
C ASN A 93 6.53 -15.67 -2.16
N PHE A 94 6.67 -14.34 -2.32
CA PHE A 94 6.30 -13.37 -1.27
C PHE A 94 5.05 -12.55 -1.60
N ASN A 95 4.52 -12.68 -2.82
CA ASN A 95 3.39 -11.88 -3.33
C ASN A 95 3.65 -10.35 -3.17
N LEU A 96 4.91 -9.95 -3.26
CA LEU A 96 5.36 -8.56 -3.24
C LEU A 96 5.40 -8.02 -4.68
N ARG A 97 4.53 -7.05 -4.95
CA ARG A 97 4.41 -6.38 -6.26
C ARG A 97 5.07 -5.01 -6.14
N SER A 98 6.26 -4.82 -6.73
CA SER A 98 7.09 -3.62 -6.51
C SER A 98 7.03 -2.61 -7.66
N ILE A 99 7.22 -3.06 -8.91
CA ILE A 99 7.25 -2.18 -10.10
C ILE A 99 6.25 -2.64 -11.16
N ILE A 100 6.20 -3.95 -11.39
CA ILE A 100 5.27 -4.60 -12.33
C ILE A 100 4.37 -5.53 -11.54
N ASP A 101 3.07 -5.42 -11.79
CA ASP A 101 2.06 -6.36 -11.33
C ASP A 101 1.76 -7.35 -12.45
N ILE A 102 2.01 -8.64 -12.18
CA ILE A 102 1.70 -9.74 -13.08
C ILE A 102 0.64 -10.59 -12.40
N ASP A 103 -0.53 -10.69 -13.03
CA ASP A 103 -1.60 -11.54 -12.55
C ASP A 103 -2.21 -12.40 -13.66
N ILE A 104 -2.83 -13.50 -13.26
CA ILE A 104 -3.58 -14.36 -14.16
C ILE A 104 -5.05 -14.00 -14.00
N LYS A 105 -5.66 -13.47 -15.07
CA LYS A 105 -7.06 -13.07 -15.09
C LYS A 105 -7.83 -13.88 -16.12
N TYR A 106 -9.08 -14.18 -15.81
CA TYR A 106 -10.00 -14.77 -16.77
C TYR A 106 -10.43 -13.70 -17.79
N ASP A 107 -10.17 -13.96 -19.06
CA ASP A 107 -10.66 -13.17 -20.18
C ASP A 107 -11.98 -13.77 -20.68
N PRO A 108 -13.12 -13.08 -20.47
CA PRO A 108 -14.43 -13.58 -20.89
C PRO A 108 -14.61 -13.60 -22.41
N ASP A 109 -13.88 -12.77 -23.15
CA ASP A 109 -13.97 -12.71 -24.62
C ASP A 109 -13.20 -13.88 -25.25
N GLN A 110 -12.07 -14.26 -24.63
CA GLN A 110 -11.25 -15.40 -25.08
C GLN A 110 -11.56 -16.72 -24.37
N MET A 111 -12.48 -16.71 -23.39
CA MET A 111 -12.89 -17.87 -22.58
C MET A 111 -11.70 -18.65 -21.98
N LYS A 112 -10.65 -17.93 -21.56
CA LYS A 112 -9.44 -18.54 -20.98
C LYS A 112 -8.77 -17.61 -20.00
N ASN A 113 -7.90 -18.18 -19.17
CA ASN A 113 -6.99 -17.41 -18.35
C ASN A 113 -5.86 -16.82 -19.21
N ILE A 114 -5.57 -15.54 -19.01
CA ILE A 114 -4.48 -14.82 -19.67
C ILE A 114 -3.55 -14.20 -18.64
N ILE A 115 -2.28 -14.08 -19.00
CA ILE A 115 -1.32 -13.30 -18.22
C ILE A 115 -1.62 -11.82 -18.49
N HIS A 116 -1.87 -11.08 -17.42
CA HIS A 116 -2.07 -9.66 -17.43
C HIS A 116 -0.88 -8.99 -16.75
N VAL A 117 -0.25 -8.05 -17.46
CA VAL A 117 0.92 -7.30 -17.00
C VAL A 117 0.50 -5.84 -16.90
N SER A 118 0.70 -5.24 -15.73
CA SER A 118 0.34 -3.85 -15.46
C SER A 118 1.35 -3.17 -14.54
N HIS A 119 1.31 -1.84 -14.49
CA HIS A 119 2.10 -1.07 -13.54
C HIS A 119 1.62 -1.36 -12.12
N THR A 120 2.57 -1.58 -11.21
CA THR A 120 2.26 -1.78 -9.80
C THR A 120 1.55 -0.56 -9.22
N ARG A 121 0.63 -0.79 -8.29
CA ARG A 121 0.14 0.29 -7.44
C ARG A 121 1.29 0.72 -6.55
N LEU A 122 1.73 1.98 -6.66
CA LEU A 122 2.60 2.59 -5.64
C LEU A 122 2.05 2.26 -4.24
N PRO A 123 2.90 2.23 -3.19
CA PRO A 123 2.53 1.77 -1.84
C PRO A 123 1.21 2.33 -1.25
N GLN A 124 0.65 3.38 -1.86
CA GLN A 124 -0.59 4.07 -1.51
C GLN A 124 -1.80 3.81 -2.45
N GLY A 125 -1.79 2.77 -3.29
CA GLY A 125 -3.02 2.24 -3.91
C GLY A 125 -3.63 3.05 -5.07
N ALA A 126 -2.86 3.91 -5.73
CA ALA A 126 -3.35 4.97 -6.63
C ALA A 126 -4.11 4.53 -7.92
N HIS A 127 -3.99 3.29 -8.38
CA HIS A 127 -4.26 3.01 -9.80
C HIS A 127 -5.73 2.70 -10.15
N CYS A 128 -6.58 2.33 -9.17
CA CYS A 128 -8.00 2.05 -9.44
C CYS A 128 -8.82 3.26 -9.92
N GLN A 129 -8.30 4.49 -9.80
CA GLN A 129 -9.08 5.70 -10.01
C GLN A 129 -9.09 6.23 -11.46
N SER A 130 -8.16 5.84 -12.34
CA SER A 130 -8.17 6.35 -13.73
C SER A 130 -9.45 5.94 -14.48
N ARG A 131 -9.98 4.73 -14.20
CA ARG A 131 -11.25 4.26 -14.77
C ARG A 131 -12.48 4.95 -14.14
N VAL A 132 -12.41 5.26 -12.84
CA VAL A 132 -13.46 5.99 -12.11
C VAL A 132 -13.52 7.45 -12.53
N LEU A 133 -12.36 8.10 -12.75
CA LEU A 133 -12.27 9.47 -13.26
C LEU A 133 -12.79 9.60 -14.70
N LYS A 134 -12.61 8.56 -15.54
CA LYS A 134 -13.22 8.50 -16.88
C LYS A 134 -14.74 8.37 -16.84
N LEU A 135 -15.29 7.64 -15.88
CA LEU A 135 -16.74 7.44 -15.71
C LEU A 135 -17.41 8.60 -14.96
N PHE A 136 -16.67 9.31 -14.11
CA PHE A 136 -17.16 10.39 -13.27
C PHE A 136 -16.17 11.58 -13.25
N PRO A 137 -16.11 12.36 -14.34
CA PRO A 137 -15.16 13.48 -14.47
C PRO A 137 -15.35 14.61 -13.44
N GLN A 138 -16.49 14.61 -12.73
CA GLN A 138 -16.81 15.56 -11.67
C GLN A 138 -16.20 15.16 -10.31
N MET A 139 -15.73 13.92 -10.15
CA MET A 139 -14.98 13.49 -8.98
C MET A 139 -13.54 14.00 -9.11
N ARG A 140 -13.09 14.75 -8.09
CA ARG A 140 -11.90 15.61 -8.18
C ARG A 140 -10.66 14.88 -8.74
N PRO A 141 -9.93 15.48 -9.70
CA PRO A 141 -8.60 15.04 -10.10
C PRO A 141 -7.61 15.44 -8.98
N GLY A 142 -7.55 14.65 -7.91
CA GLY A 142 -6.76 14.99 -6.72
C GLY A 142 -5.77 13.92 -6.27
N PHE A 143 -6.04 12.64 -6.52
CA PHE A 143 -5.34 11.57 -5.81
C PHE A 143 -3.92 11.28 -6.31
N LEU A 144 -3.63 11.41 -7.63
CA LEU A 144 -2.25 11.26 -8.13
C LEU A 144 -1.33 12.36 -7.58
N ALA A 145 -1.83 13.59 -7.49
CA ALA A 145 -1.12 14.73 -6.90
C ALA A 145 -0.95 14.58 -5.36
N VAL A 146 -1.92 13.99 -4.68
CA VAL A 146 -1.85 13.69 -3.24
C VAL A 146 -0.76 12.66 -2.93
N ASN A 147 -0.62 11.61 -3.75
CA ASN A 147 0.39 10.58 -3.52
C ASN A 147 1.82 11.09 -3.76
N LYS A 148 2.06 11.91 -4.80
CA LYS A 148 3.35 12.59 -4.98
C LYS A 148 3.68 13.51 -3.80
N LYS A 149 2.68 14.25 -3.31
CA LYS A 149 2.84 15.11 -2.14
C LYS A 149 3.24 14.29 -0.90
N TYR A 150 2.63 13.14 -0.67
CA TYR A 150 2.99 12.25 0.45
C TYR A 150 4.39 11.65 0.30
N LEU A 151 4.75 11.13 -0.88
CA LEU A 151 6.08 10.54 -1.13
C LEU A 151 7.20 11.56 -0.85
N SER A 152 6.94 12.84 -1.14
CA SER A 152 7.89 13.92 -0.86
C SER A 152 7.95 14.37 0.61
N THR A 153 7.14 13.83 1.53
CA THR A 153 7.13 14.31 2.92
C THR A 153 8.25 13.73 3.77
N ALA A 154 8.55 14.43 4.86
CA ALA A 154 9.52 13.98 5.85
C ALA A 154 9.08 12.70 6.56
N GLU A 155 7.76 12.47 6.71
CA GLU A 155 7.22 11.29 7.40
C GLU A 155 7.50 10.01 6.62
N TYR A 156 7.36 10.02 5.29
CA TYR A 156 7.64 8.84 4.48
C TYR A 156 9.13 8.46 4.52
N LYS A 157 10.02 9.45 4.38
CA LYS A 157 11.46 9.23 4.56
C LYS A 157 11.79 8.75 5.97
N SER A 158 11.19 9.35 6.99
CA SER A 158 11.38 8.96 8.39
C SER A 158 10.92 7.52 8.66
N TYR A 159 9.84 7.08 8.02
CA TYR A 159 9.38 5.69 8.07
C TYR A 159 10.43 4.74 7.48
N ILE A 160 10.99 5.04 6.30
CA ILE A 160 12.06 4.24 5.70
C ILE A 160 13.27 4.16 6.64
N HIS A 161 13.71 5.29 7.20
CA HIS A 161 14.80 5.29 8.20
C HIS A 161 14.48 4.45 9.44
N ALA A 162 13.23 4.48 9.93
CA ALA A 162 12.82 3.69 11.08
C ALA A 162 12.88 2.18 10.78
N VAL A 163 12.45 1.77 9.58
CA VAL A 163 12.55 0.38 9.13
C VAL A 163 14.01 -0.04 9.01
N VAL A 164 14.86 0.74 8.33
CA VAL A 164 16.31 0.45 8.19
C VAL A 164 16.98 0.25 9.55
N LYS A 165 16.70 1.13 10.52
CA LYS A 165 17.22 1.00 11.88
C LYS A 165 16.75 -0.26 12.59
N ARG A 166 15.51 -0.67 12.35
CA ARG A 166 14.91 -1.85 12.99
C ARG A 166 15.46 -3.15 12.41
N ILE A 167 15.60 -3.24 11.09
CA ILE A 167 16.11 -4.44 10.42
C ILE A 167 17.63 -4.57 10.61
N ASN A 168 18.34 -3.46 10.85
CA ASN A 168 19.76 -3.42 11.19
C ASN A 168 20.67 -4.19 10.20
N THR A 169 20.36 -4.10 8.90
CA THR A 169 21.10 -4.80 7.84
C THR A 169 22.01 -3.89 7.02
N THR A 170 22.06 -2.58 7.30
CA THR A 170 22.82 -1.62 6.49
C THR A 170 24.19 -1.33 7.08
N SER A 171 25.24 -1.32 6.25
CA SER A 171 26.57 -0.81 6.62
C SER A 171 26.72 0.71 6.39
N LEU A 172 25.76 1.34 5.72
CA LEU A 172 25.78 2.76 5.39
C LEU A 172 25.84 3.66 6.64
N ASN A 173 26.65 4.72 6.56
CA ASN A 173 26.63 5.79 7.56
C ASN A 173 25.39 6.68 7.41
N ALA A 174 25.19 7.62 8.34
CA ALA A 174 23.98 8.45 8.35
C ALA A 174 23.80 9.34 7.10
N GLU A 175 24.89 9.82 6.50
CA GLU A 175 24.85 10.64 5.30
C GLU A 175 24.52 9.79 4.07
N GLU A 176 25.22 8.66 3.91
CA GLU A 176 24.99 7.70 2.83
C GLU A 176 23.56 7.14 2.88
N LEU A 177 23.04 6.85 4.07
CA LEU A 177 21.68 6.37 4.25
C LEU A 177 20.65 7.44 3.84
N ASN A 178 20.87 8.71 4.20
CA ASN A 178 19.99 9.80 3.76
C ASN A 178 19.97 9.92 2.23
N THR A 179 21.14 9.84 1.59
CA THR A 179 21.24 9.88 0.12
C THR A 179 20.50 8.71 -0.52
N ALA A 180 20.71 7.47 -0.02
CA ALA A 180 20.03 6.29 -0.54
C ALA A 180 18.50 6.40 -0.41
N VAL A 181 18.00 6.85 0.76
CA VAL A 181 16.56 7.07 0.98
C VAL A 181 16.01 8.15 0.03
N ASP A 182 16.76 9.22 -0.20
CA ASP A 182 16.38 10.27 -1.14
C ASP A 182 16.28 9.73 -2.57
N GLU A 183 17.26 8.96 -3.02
CA GLU A 183 17.27 8.34 -4.36
C GLU A 183 16.10 7.37 -4.56
N MET A 184 15.80 6.55 -3.55
CA MET A 184 14.64 5.65 -3.57
C MET A 184 13.32 6.42 -3.71
N VAL A 185 13.14 7.49 -2.92
CA VAL A 185 11.93 8.33 -3.00
C VAL A 185 11.82 9.01 -4.35
N GLN A 186 12.94 9.51 -4.90
CA GLN A 186 12.95 10.10 -6.26
C GLN A 186 12.56 9.07 -7.32
N PHE A 187 13.06 7.84 -7.22
CA PHE A 187 12.68 6.75 -8.11
C PHE A 187 11.17 6.45 -8.03
N GLU A 188 10.60 6.33 -6.83
CA GLU A 188 9.15 6.13 -6.65
C GLU A 188 8.31 7.31 -7.18
N MET A 189 8.80 8.54 -7.03
CA MET A 189 8.15 9.73 -7.58
C MET A 189 8.13 9.72 -9.11
N HIS A 190 9.20 9.22 -9.76
CA HIS A 190 9.25 9.06 -11.22
C HIS A 190 8.33 7.94 -11.71
N LEU A 191 8.23 6.81 -10.99
CA LEU A 191 7.24 5.77 -11.28
C LEU A 191 5.79 6.25 -11.15
N ALA A 192 5.55 7.36 -10.44
CA ALA A 192 4.24 7.96 -10.25
C ALA A 192 3.81 8.95 -11.36
N GLU A 193 4.66 9.20 -12.36
CA GLU A 193 4.37 10.03 -13.55
C GLU A 193 3.54 9.29 -14.59
#